data_AF-A0A938RSY3-F1
#
_entry.id   AF-A0A938RSY3-F1
#
_cell.length_a   1.000
_cell.length_b   1.000
_cell.length_c   1.000
_cell.angle_alpha   90.00
_cell.angle_beta   90.00
_cell.angle_gamma   90.00
#
_symmetry.space_group_name_H-M   'P 1'
#
loop_
_entity.id
_entity.type
_entity.pdbx_description
1 polymer ?
#
loop_
_entity_poly.entity_id
_entity_poly.type
_entity_poly.pdbx_seq_one_letter_code
_entity_poly.pdbx_strand_id
1 'polypeptide(L)'
;MTHLTEVRKKSENPLVRSEPETATPRIDQLRELLLEAGLGDRVRVGASCPPAEAPPAVPRTHRTAIERPDNPGAEEAFSPDALLRPHSRASGPASEGRLIELAGARSSGKTALAYRMAAGATSRGELVGWVDLPNALDPRFLLRAKVRLEDVLWLRPPDLQAALRAAELLVKTGFALVVLDLEGARPRELAQLGASVWTRLLRALRESRATALLLGTQRAAGSFATLGVSTTRERALFDAGLFEGIASRLEVLRNRSGASDLELRFSVHHRP
;
A
#
# COMPACT_ATOMS: atom_id res chain seq x y z
N MET A 1 -2.36 -32.22 -68.83
CA MET A 1 -1.67 -31.03 -68.31
C MET A 1 -1.44 -31.22 -66.83
N THR A 2 -0.19 -31.55 -66.53
CA THR A 2 0.63 -31.34 -65.33
C THR A 2 0.06 -30.45 -64.22
N HIS A 3 0.18 -30.91 -62.97
CA HIS A 3 0.76 -30.23 -61.77
C HIS A 3 0.14 -30.82 -60.48
N LEU A 4 0.83 -31.75 -59.80
CA LEU A 4 1.78 -31.50 -58.68
C LEU A 4 1.11 -30.99 -57.39
N THR A 5 0.83 -31.95 -56.51
CA THR A 5 1.22 -32.04 -55.09
C THR A 5 1.31 -30.76 -54.25
N GLU A 6 0.55 -30.71 -53.16
CA GLU A 6 1.13 -30.37 -51.84
C GLU A 6 0.28 -30.93 -50.69
N VAL A 7 0.84 -31.95 -50.03
CA VAL A 7 0.44 -32.39 -48.68
C VAL A 7 0.98 -31.36 -47.70
N ARG A 8 0.11 -30.52 -47.10
CA ARG A 8 0.51 -29.72 -45.94
C ARG A 8 0.15 -30.43 -44.65
N LYS A 9 1.22 -30.87 -43.98
CA LYS A 9 1.25 -31.45 -42.65
C LYS A 9 0.61 -30.52 -41.61
N LYS A 10 -0.13 -31.17 -40.71
CA LYS A 10 -0.46 -30.76 -39.35
C LYS A 10 0.74 -30.02 -38.71
N SER A 11 0.60 -28.73 -38.45
CA SER A 11 1.43 -28.03 -37.46
C SER A 11 0.51 -27.55 -36.35
N GLU A 12 0.19 -28.47 -35.44
CA GLU A 12 -0.12 -28.12 -34.06
C GLU A 12 1.05 -27.26 -33.58
N ASN A 13 0.80 -25.99 -33.26
CA ASN A 13 1.78 -25.14 -32.59
C ASN A 13 1.65 -25.45 -31.08
N PRO A 14 2.55 -26.23 -30.45
CA PRO A 14 2.36 -26.73 -29.09
C PRO A 14 2.89 -25.77 -28.01
N LEU A 15 3.15 -24.50 -28.35
CA LEU A 15 3.86 -23.57 -27.45
C LEU A 15 3.25 -22.16 -27.45
N VAL A 16 1.92 -22.04 -27.44
CA VAL A 16 1.31 -20.95 -26.68
C VAL A 16 0.96 -21.55 -25.33
N ARG A 17 1.94 -21.56 -24.42
CA ARG A 17 1.62 -21.68 -23.00
C ARG A 17 0.76 -20.45 -22.70
N SER A 18 -0.55 -20.64 -22.60
CA SER A 18 -1.43 -19.70 -21.92
C SER A 18 -0.74 -19.43 -20.58
N GLU A 19 -0.22 -18.22 -20.41
CA GLU A 19 0.14 -17.74 -19.08
C GLU A 19 -1.09 -18.03 -18.20
N PRO A 20 -0.92 -18.63 -17.02
CA PRO A 20 -2.06 -18.78 -16.13
C PRO A 20 -2.50 -17.35 -15.84
N GLU A 21 -3.64 -16.97 -16.41
CA GLU A 21 -4.44 -15.85 -15.95
C GLU A 21 -4.80 -16.23 -14.51
N THR A 22 -3.90 -15.92 -13.58
CA THR A 22 -4.10 -16.15 -12.17
C THR A 22 -5.19 -15.17 -11.77
N ALA A 23 -6.44 -15.59 -11.97
CA ALA A 23 -7.61 -14.85 -11.54
C ALA A 23 -7.35 -14.43 -10.10
N THR A 24 -7.24 -13.11 -9.88
CA THR A 24 -7.02 -12.56 -8.56
C THR A 24 -8.09 -13.15 -7.64
N PRO A 25 -7.71 -13.93 -6.61
CA PRO A 25 -8.70 -14.56 -5.76
C PRO A 25 -9.56 -13.46 -5.13
N ARG A 26 -10.89 -13.62 -5.19
CA ARG A 26 -11.81 -12.64 -4.60
C ARG A 26 -11.50 -12.53 -3.10
N ILE A 27 -11.61 -11.32 -2.53
CA ILE A 27 -11.29 -11.07 -1.11
C ILE A 27 -12.04 -12.05 -0.18
N ASP A 28 -13.23 -12.51 -0.56
CA ASP A 28 -13.99 -13.51 0.20
C ASP A 28 -13.29 -14.88 0.29
N GLN A 29 -12.66 -15.35 -0.78
CA GLN A 29 -11.89 -16.61 -0.78
C GLN A 29 -10.61 -16.47 0.04
N LEU A 30 -9.99 -15.28 -0.01
CA LEU A 30 -8.79 -14.95 0.78
C LEU A 30 -9.11 -14.89 2.28
N ARG A 31 -10.31 -14.47 2.65
CA ARG A 31 -10.77 -14.45 4.03
C ARG A 31 -10.73 -15.86 4.65
N GLU A 32 -11.23 -16.86 3.94
CA GLU A 32 -11.28 -18.25 4.44
C GLU A 32 -9.87 -18.78 4.70
N LEU A 33 -8.94 -18.56 3.77
CA LEU A 33 -7.53 -18.93 3.94
C LEU A 33 -6.87 -18.24 5.14
N LEU A 34 -7.21 -16.97 5.40
CA LEU A 34 -6.68 -16.23 6.55
C LEU A 34 -7.32 -16.70 7.87
N LEU A 35 -8.61 -17.04 7.85
CA LEU A 35 -9.28 -17.68 9.00
C LEU A 35 -8.61 -19.01 9.35
N GLU A 36 -8.36 -19.86 8.36
CA GLU A 36 -7.66 -21.16 8.50
C GLU A 36 -6.22 -21.00 8.98
N ALA A 37 -5.53 -19.92 8.58
CA ALA A 37 -4.20 -19.56 9.09
C ALA A 37 -4.20 -19.09 10.57
N GLY A 38 -5.34 -19.16 11.25
CA GLY A 38 -5.49 -18.78 12.65
C GLY A 38 -5.69 -17.28 12.88
N LEU A 39 -6.02 -16.50 11.84
CA LEU A 39 -6.32 -15.07 11.98
C LEU A 39 -7.79 -14.77 12.35
N GLY A 40 -8.68 -15.78 12.41
CA GLY A 40 -9.98 -15.78 13.10
C GLY A 40 -10.92 -14.58 12.88
N ASP A 41 -11.82 -14.30 13.84
CA ASP A 41 -12.82 -13.19 13.85
C ASP A 41 -12.23 -11.76 13.76
N ARG A 42 -10.91 -11.66 13.54
CA ARG A 42 -10.11 -10.42 13.54
C ARG A 42 -9.77 -9.94 12.13
N VAL A 43 -10.20 -10.70 11.12
CA VAL A 43 -10.22 -10.36 9.70
C VAL A 43 -11.55 -9.64 9.39
N ARG A 44 -11.52 -8.36 9.02
CA ARG A 44 -12.69 -7.65 8.48
C ARG A 44 -12.50 -7.41 6.99
N VAL A 45 -13.30 -8.11 6.19
CA VAL A 45 -13.38 -7.85 4.75
C VAL A 45 -14.19 -6.58 4.54
N GLY A 46 -13.77 -5.73 3.60
CA GLY A 46 -14.42 -4.46 3.22
C GLY A 46 -15.90 -4.52 2.79
N ALA A 47 -16.60 -5.64 2.98
CA ALA A 47 -18.05 -5.79 2.81
C ALA A 47 -18.79 -6.34 4.05
N SER A 48 -18.10 -6.74 5.12
CA SER A 48 -18.75 -7.18 6.38
C SER A 48 -18.81 -6.08 7.45
N CYS A 49 -18.62 -4.83 7.05
CA CYS A 49 -19.24 -3.73 7.78
C CYS A 49 -20.76 -3.97 7.64
N PRO A 50 -21.57 -3.97 8.72
CA PRO A 50 -23.02 -3.93 8.52
C PRO A 50 -23.31 -2.79 7.54
N PRO A 51 -24.27 -2.93 6.60
CA PRO A 51 -24.74 -1.76 5.91
C PRO A 51 -25.19 -0.83 7.03
N ALA A 52 -24.38 0.19 7.32
CA ALA A 52 -24.91 1.31 8.07
C ALA A 52 -26.15 1.68 7.27
N GLU A 53 -27.32 1.74 7.94
CA GLU A 53 -28.41 2.60 7.46
C GLU A 53 -27.76 3.77 6.73
N ALA A 54 -28.06 3.91 5.43
CA ALA A 54 -27.35 4.80 4.52
C ALA A 54 -26.80 6.00 5.31
N PRO A 55 -25.48 6.07 5.53
CA PRO A 55 -24.94 6.83 6.66
C PRO A 55 -25.53 8.23 6.57
N PRO A 56 -26.17 8.73 7.65
CA PRO A 56 -27.02 9.92 7.61
C PRO A 56 -26.23 10.98 6.87
N ALA A 57 -26.72 11.36 5.68
CA ALA A 57 -25.97 12.01 4.60
C ALA A 57 -24.66 12.58 5.12
N VAL A 58 -23.58 11.76 5.11
CA VAL A 58 -22.32 12.17 5.72
C VAL A 58 -22.02 13.52 5.12
N PRO A 59 -21.90 14.59 5.92
CA PRO A 59 -21.57 15.89 5.37
C PRO A 59 -20.35 15.68 4.45
N ARG A 60 -20.37 16.26 3.25
CA ARG A 60 -19.30 16.19 2.23
C ARG A 60 -17.96 16.83 2.69
N THR A 61 -17.42 16.33 3.78
CA THR A 61 -16.80 17.18 4.80
C THR A 61 -15.64 16.42 5.43
N HIS A 62 -14.58 16.21 4.63
CA HIS A 62 -13.17 15.83 4.95
C HIS A 62 -12.48 15.46 3.64
N ARG A 63 -11.90 16.43 2.96
CA ARG A 63 -11.07 16.19 1.77
C ARG A 63 -9.61 16.17 2.20
N THR A 64 -8.98 15.00 2.19
CA THR A 64 -7.51 14.89 2.21
C THR A 64 -6.97 15.37 0.86
N ALA A 65 -6.95 16.68 0.66
CA ALA A 65 -6.11 17.26 -0.37
C ALA A 65 -4.68 17.18 0.17
N ILE A 66 -3.79 16.57 -0.60
CA ILE A 66 -2.36 16.79 -0.43
C ILE A 66 -1.97 17.78 -1.51
N GLU A 67 -1.65 19.01 -1.12
CA GLU A 67 -1.16 20.02 -2.05
C GLU A 67 0.15 19.55 -2.70
N ARG A 68 0.32 19.97 -3.94
CA ARG A 68 1.47 19.59 -4.78
C ARG A 68 2.76 20.12 -4.15
N PRO A 69 3.88 19.40 -4.27
CA PRO A 69 5.17 19.93 -3.83
C PRO A 69 5.50 21.23 -4.57
N ASP A 70 6.11 22.19 -3.86
CA ASP A 70 6.48 23.51 -4.39
C ASP A 70 7.49 23.46 -5.56
N ASN A 71 8.08 22.28 -5.83
CA ASN A 71 9.11 22.07 -6.85
C ASN A 71 8.63 21.04 -7.90
N PRO A 72 8.45 21.43 -9.18
CA PRO A 72 7.95 20.55 -10.24
C PRO A 72 8.90 19.39 -10.58
N GLY A 73 10.23 19.53 -10.40
CA GLY A 73 11.18 18.41 -10.56
C GLY A 73 11.06 17.33 -9.47
N ALA A 74 10.36 17.65 -8.39
CA ALA A 74 10.12 16.79 -7.24
C ALA A 74 8.77 16.02 -7.36
N GLU A 75 7.91 16.44 -8.31
CA GLU A 75 6.62 15.82 -8.63
C GLU A 75 6.78 14.45 -9.30
N GLU A 76 7.80 14.27 -10.15
CA GLU A 76 8.19 12.95 -10.70
C GLU A 76 8.85 12.05 -9.66
N ALA A 77 9.54 12.62 -8.67
CA ALA A 77 10.26 11.88 -7.64
C ALA A 77 9.36 11.36 -6.50
N PHE A 78 8.20 12.01 -6.27
CA PHE A 78 7.26 11.64 -5.21
C PHE A 78 5.81 11.88 -5.66
N SER A 79 5.41 11.20 -6.73
CA SER A 79 4.00 10.86 -6.88
C SER A 79 3.75 9.57 -6.07
N PRO A 80 2.77 9.51 -5.15
CA PRO A 80 2.35 8.25 -4.55
C PRO A 80 2.08 7.16 -5.59
N ASP A 81 1.65 7.54 -6.80
CA ASP A 81 1.54 6.64 -7.94
C ASP A 81 2.91 6.26 -8.54
N ALA A 82 3.89 7.15 -8.58
CA ALA A 82 5.27 6.83 -8.99
C ALA A 82 5.98 5.90 -7.98
N LEU A 83 5.69 6.03 -6.68
CA LEU A 83 6.20 5.13 -5.65
C LEU A 83 5.67 3.70 -5.79
N LEU A 84 4.42 3.57 -6.28
CA LEU A 84 3.75 2.31 -6.56
C LEU A 84 4.07 1.73 -7.95
N ARG A 85 4.55 2.55 -8.90
CA ARG A 85 4.87 2.09 -10.25
C ARG A 85 6.22 1.35 -10.26
N PRO A 86 6.38 0.28 -11.07
CA PRO A 86 7.71 -0.21 -11.45
C PRO A 86 8.58 0.97 -11.95
N HIS A 87 9.88 0.95 -11.67
CA HIS A 87 10.77 1.91 -12.32
C HIS A 87 10.84 1.52 -13.79
N SER A 88 10.20 2.28 -14.66
CA SER A 88 10.38 2.11 -16.09
C SER A 88 11.75 2.65 -16.48
N ARG A 89 12.76 1.80 -16.48
CA ARG A 89 13.76 1.83 -17.54
C ARG A 89 13.43 0.67 -18.46
N ALA A 90 12.86 1.03 -19.62
CA ALA A 90 12.67 0.23 -20.83
C ALA A 90 12.77 -1.32 -20.67
N SER A 91 11.63 -1.99 -20.89
CA SER A 91 11.43 -3.45 -20.98
C SER A 91 11.36 -4.25 -19.65
N GLY A 92 10.14 -4.42 -19.11
CA GLY A 92 9.84 -5.42 -18.07
C GLY A 92 8.48 -5.19 -17.37
N PRO A 93 7.76 -6.25 -16.93
CA PRO A 93 6.42 -6.15 -16.34
C PRO A 93 6.44 -5.51 -14.94
N ALA A 94 5.26 -5.07 -14.49
CA ALA A 94 5.04 -4.24 -13.32
C ALA A 94 5.50 -4.82 -11.96
N SER A 95 5.81 -3.87 -11.05
CA SER A 95 6.34 -3.95 -9.68
C SER A 95 7.52 -4.91 -9.42
N GLU A 96 8.72 -4.37 -9.26
CA GLU A 96 9.79 -5.08 -8.55
C GLU A 96 9.39 -5.10 -7.07
N GLY A 97 9.12 -6.23 -6.42
CA GLY A 97 8.61 -6.24 -5.04
C GLY A 97 9.40 -5.35 -4.06
N ARG A 98 8.72 -4.40 -3.40
CA ARG A 98 9.36 -3.34 -2.60
C ARG A 98 8.90 -3.32 -1.16
N LEU A 99 9.83 -2.95 -0.28
CA LEU A 99 9.54 -2.52 1.08
C LEU A 99 9.73 -1.00 1.17
N ILE A 100 8.65 -0.27 1.41
CA ILE A 100 8.64 1.19 1.59
C ILE A 100 8.35 1.47 3.06
N GLU A 101 9.06 2.40 3.66
CA GLU A 101 8.92 2.75 5.07
C GLU A 101 8.69 4.25 5.25
N LEU A 102 7.55 4.61 5.85
CA LEU A 102 7.22 5.97 6.28
C LEU A 102 7.36 6.04 7.81
N ALA A 103 8.31 6.83 8.28
CA ALA A 103 8.56 7.05 9.70
C ALA A 103 8.26 8.50 10.10
N GLY A 104 7.76 8.72 11.32
CA GLY A 104 7.51 10.06 11.84
C GLY A 104 6.46 10.09 12.93
N ALA A 105 6.38 11.21 13.65
CA ALA A 105 5.42 11.41 14.73
C ALA A 105 3.96 11.19 14.27
N ARG A 106 3.05 10.88 15.19
CA ARG A 106 1.62 10.82 14.87
C ARG A 106 1.15 12.16 14.28
N SER A 107 0.20 12.09 13.36
CA SER A 107 -0.31 13.27 12.64
C SER A 107 0.73 14.03 11.79
N SER A 108 1.83 13.39 11.39
CA SER A 108 2.78 13.93 10.39
C SER A 108 2.34 13.73 8.93
N GLY A 109 1.21 13.05 8.69
CA GLY A 109 0.67 12.82 7.35
C GLY A 109 0.98 11.44 6.73
N LYS A 110 1.63 10.53 7.45
CA LYS A 110 1.95 9.16 6.98
C LYS A 110 0.71 8.40 6.48
N THR A 111 -0.35 8.35 7.29
CA THR A 111 -1.59 7.66 6.94
C THR A 111 -2.28 8.31 5.74
N ALA A 112 -2.20 9.64 5.60
CA ALA A 112 -2.71 10.35 4.43
C ALA A 112 -1.98 9.95 3.13
N LEU A 113 -0.65 9.78 3.20
CA LEU A 113 0.15 9.25 2.09
C LEU A 113 -0.23 7.80 1.78
N ALA A 114 -0.42 6.96 2.80
CA ALA A 114 -0.89 5.59 2.64
C ALA A 114 -2.27 5.51 1.97
N TYR A 115 -3.20 6.39 2.33
CA TYR A 115 -4.51 6.48 1.67
C TYR A 115 -4.39 6.83 0.20
N ARG A 116 -3.50 7.76 -0.19
CA ARG A 116 -3.26 8.06 -1.61
C ARG A 116 -2.71 6.86 -2.37
N MET A 117 -1.78 6.13 -1.76
CA MET A 117 -1.25 4.90 -2.36
C MET A 117 -2.35 3.84 -2.53
N ALA A 118 -3.17 3.61 -1.50
CA ALA A 118 -4.31 2.71 -1.57
C ALA A 118 -5.35 3.15 -2.64
N ALA A 119 -5.61 4.45 -2.77
CA ALA A 119 -6.53 4.98 -3.79
C ALA A 119 -6.00 4.73 -5.21
N GLY A 120 -4.70 4.95 -5.43
CA GLY A 120 -4.03 4.62 -6.69
C GLY A 120 -4.12 3.13 -7.03
N ALA A 121 -3.77 2.26 -6.08
CA ALA A 121 -3.84 0.80 -6.25
C ALA A 121 -5.27 0.32 -6.55
N THR A 122 -6.20 0.63 -5.65
CA THR A 122 -7.61 0.25 -5.84
C THR A 122 -8.15 0.83 -7.14
N SER A 123 -7.85 2.06 -7.55
CA SER A 123 -8.34 2.59 -8.84
C SER A 123 -7.98 1.71 -10.06
N ARG A 124 -6.87 0.96 -10.00
CA ARG A 124 -6.41 0.02 -11.04
C ARG A 124 -7.04 -1.38 -10.97
N GLY A 125 -7.92 -1.65 -10.01
CA GLY A 125 -8.44 -3.01 -9.77
C GLY A 125 -7.54 -3.87 -8.90
N GLU A 126 -6.53 -3.28 -8.27
CA GLU A 126 -5.59 -4.02 -7.44
C GLU A 126 -6.11 -4.14 -6.00
N LEU A 127 -5.93 -5.32 -5.40
CA LEU A 127 -6.30 -5.54 -4.00
C LEU A 127 -5.30 -4.88 -3.05
N VAL A 128 -5.84 -4.28 -1.99
CA VAL A 128 -5.07 -3.66 -0.91
C VAL A 128 -5.32 -4.38 0.41
N GLY A 129 -4.26 -4.83 1.07
CA GLY A 129 -4.32 -5.39 2.42
C GLY A 129 -3.92 -4.32 3.43
N TRP A 130 -4.78 -3.99 4.38
CA TRP A 130 -4.51 -3.04 5.44
C TRP A 130 -4.40 -3.74 6.79
N VAL A 131 -3.18 -3.89 7.29
CA VAL A 131 -2.87 -4.46 8.61
C VAL A 131 -2.78 -3.32 9.63
N ASP A 132 -3.83 -3.14 10.41
CA ASP A 132 -4.04 -2.04 11.36
C ASP A 132 -3.76 -2.48 12.80
N LEU A 133 -2.49 -2.48 13.21
CA LEU A 133 -2.11 -2.77 14.60
C LEU A 133 -2.66 -1.75 15.62
N PRO A 134 -2.70 -0.43 15.37
CA PRO A 134 -3.22 0.52 16.35
C PRO A 134 -4.74 0.46 16.51
N ASN A 135 -5.47 -0.28 15.66
CA ASN A 135 -6.93 -0.29 15.61
C ASN A 135 -7.51 1.12 15.43
N ALA A 136 -6.86 1.91 14.58
CA ALA A 136 -7.17 3.33 14.41
C ALA A 136 -7.65 3.67 12.98
N LEU A 137 -7.73 2.69 12.08
CA LEU A 137 -8.23 2.92 10.73
C LEU A 137 -9.73 3.23 10.75
N ASP A 138 -10.10 4.36 10.14
CA ASP A 138 -11.50 4.72 9.91
C ASP A 138 -11.82 4.63 8.40
N PRO A 139 -12.71 3.69 7.99
CA PRO A 139 -13.11 3.51 6.60
C PRO A 139 -13.69 4.75 5.92
N ARG A 140 -14.21 5.71 6.69
CA ARG A 140 -14.71 6.97 6.14
C ARG A 140 -13.59 7.80 5.53
N PHE A 141 -12.37 7.76 6.09
CA PHE A 141 -11.23 8.46 5.49
C PHE A 141 -10.76 7.77 4.21
N LEU A 142 -10.82 6.43 4.14
CA LEU A 142 -10.54 5.68 2.92
C LEU A 142 -11.49 6.08 1.78
N LEU A 143 -12.80 6.10 2.05
CA LEU A 143 -13.81 6.52 1.07
C LEU A 143 -13.56 7.95 0.57
N ARG A 144 -13.24 8.88 1.48
CA ARG A 144 -12.97 10.27 1.14
C ARG A 144 -11.68 10.46 0.35
N ALA A 145 -10.69 9.60 0.60
CA ALA A 145 -9.47 9.51 -0.21
C ALA A 145 -9.71 8.79 -1.55
N LYS A 146 -10.95 8.39 -1.86
CA LYS A 146 -11.35 7.67 -3.08
C LYS A 146 -10.79 6.25 -3.19
N VAL A 147 -10.54 5.61 -2.06
CA VAL A 147 -10.21 4.18 -2.01
C VAL A 147 -11.50 3.38 -2.20
N ARG A 148 -11.48 2.39 -3.10
CA ARG A 148 -12.61 1.45 -3.27
C ARG A 148 -12.56 0.41 -2.17
N LEU A 149 -13.52 0.46 -1.24
CA LEU A 149 -13.51 -0.40 -0.04
C LEU A 149 -13.69 -1.89 -0.38
N GLU A 150 -14.39 -2.18 -1.48
CA GLU A 150 -14.57 -3.53 -2.02
C GLU A 150 -13.23 -4.20 -2.41
N ASP A 151 -12.19 -3.41 -2.67
CA ASP A 151 -10.84 -3.88 -3.01
C ASP A 151 -9.89 -3.87 -1.79
N VAL A 152 -10.41 -3.57 -0.58
CA VAL A 152 -9.61 -3.48 0.65
C VAL A 152 -9.94 -4.61 1.63
N LEU A 153 -8.91 -5.33 2.06
CA LEU A 153 -8.96 -6.26 3.19
C LEU A 153 -8.39 -5.60 4.44
N TRP A 154 -9.20 -5.44 5.50
CA TRP A 154 -8.77 -4.81 6.75
C TRP A 154 -8.55 -5.84 7.86
N LEU A 155 -7.31 -5.92 8.34
CA LEU A 155 -6.89 -6.84 9.40
C LEU A 155 -6.57 -6.07 10.68
N ARG A 156 -7.07 -6.55 11.81
CA ARG A 156 -6.81 -5.97 13.14
C ARG A 156 -6.04 -6.96 14.00
N PRO A 157 -4.71 -7.05 13.84
CA PRO A 157 -3.89 -7.99 14.57
C PRO A 157 -3.84 -7.63 16.07
N PRO A 158 -3.80 -8.62 16.97
CA PRO A 158 -3.70 -8.38 18.41
C PRO A 158 -2.31 -7.93 18.87
N ASP A 159 -1.27 -8.23 18.08
CA ASP A 159 0.12 -7.99 18.44
C ASP A 159 0.99 -7.84 17.18
N LEU A 160 2.24 -7.40 17.38
CA LEU A 160 3.21 -7.16 16.32
C LEU A 160 3.57 -8.43 15.53
N GLN A 161 3.65 -9.60 16.17
CA GLN A 161 4.00 -10.86 15.50
C GLN A 161 2.87 -11.34 14.59
N ALA A 162 1.61 -11.16 15.02
CA ALA A 162 0.44 -11.41 14.20
C ALA A 162 0.38 -10.42 13.03
N ALA A 163 0.70 -9.14 13.23
CA ALA A 163 0.75 -8.15 12.16
C ALA A 163 1.77 -8.52 11.07
N LEU A 164 2.98 -8.92 11.47
CA LEU A 164 4.04 -9.34 10.55
C LEU A 164 3.68 -10.63 9.79
N ARG A 165 3.09 -11.62 10.47
CA ARG A 165 2.60 -12.85 9.83
C ARG A 165 1.48 -12.57 8.83
N ALA A 166 0.53 -11.72 9.20
CA ALA A 166 -0.55 -11.31 8.32
C ALA A 166 0.00 -10.62 7.06
N ALA A 167 0.94 -9.68 7.21
CA ALA A 167 1.58 -9.03 6.07
C ALA A 167 2.27 -10.03 5.13
N GLU A 168 3.02 -11.00 5.68
CA GLU A 168 3.68 -12.03 4.87
C GLU A 168 2.67 -12.91 4.11
N LEU A 169 1.54 -13.27 4.74
CA LEU A 169 0.47 -14.02 4.10
C LEU A 169 -0.19 -13.23 2.98
N LEU A 170 -0.57 -11.97 3.22
CA LEU A 170 -1.19 -11.10 2.22
C LEU A 170 -0.31 -10.91 0.98
N VAL A 171 0.99 -10.69 1.20
CA VAL A 171 1.96 -10.58 0.11
C VAL A 171 1.96 -11.84 -0.76
N LYS A 172 1.85 -13.03 -0.16
CA LYS A 172 1.83 -14.31 -0.89
C LYS A 172 0.51 -14.60 -1.61
N THR A 173 -0.55 -13.84 -1.35
CA THR A 173 -1.90 -14.15 -1.81
C THR A 173 -2.45 -13.17 -2.86
N GLY A 174 -1.58 -12.40 -3.51
CA GLY A 174 -1.93 -11.59 -4.69
C GLY A 174 -2.34 -10.14 -4.40
N PHE A 175 -2.15 -9.66 -3.18
CA PHE A 175 -2.32 -8.24 -2.86
C PHE A 175 -1.19 -7.42 -3.48
N ALA A 176 -1.53 -6.39 -4.27
CA ALA A 176 -0.51 -5.53 -4.89
C ALA A 176 0.12 -4.58 -3.87
N LEU A 177 -0.67 -4.12 -2.89
CA LEU A 177 -0.24 -3.24 -1.82
C LEU A 177 -0.66 -3.81 -0.46
N VAL A 178 0.31 -3.95 0.45
CA VAL A 178 0.07 -4.28 1.85
C VAL A 178 0.52 -3.11 2.72
N VAL A 179 -0.43 -2.38 3.30
CA VAL A 179 -0.17 -1.35 4.31
C VAL A 179 -0.02 -2.05 5.66
N LEU A 180 1.17 -1.95 6.25
CA LEU A 180 1.48 -2.46 7.58
C LEU A 180 1.60 -1.27 8.54
N ASP A 181 0.49 -0.92 9.19
CA ASP A 181 0.44 0.17 10.16
C ASP A 181 0.91 -0.32 11.53
N LEU A 182 2.13 0.08 11.91
CA LEU A 182 2.80 -0.27 13.15
C LEU A 182 2.88 0.93 14.12
N GLU A 183 2.10 2.00 13.94
CA GLU A 183 2.15 3.16 14.85
C GLU A 183 1.82 2.79 16.31
N GLY A 184 1.09 1.70 16.53
CA GLY A 184 0.78 1.15 17.86
C GLY A 184 1.91 0.32 18.50
N ALA A 185 2.94 -0.07 17.76
CA ALA A 185 4.03 -0.88 18.28
C ALA A 185 4.98 -0.05 19.16
N ARG A 186 5.48 -0.63 20.26
CA ARG A 186 6.44 0.07 21.12
C ARG A 186 7.79 0.16 20.42
N PRO A 187 8.53 1.28 20.55
CA PRO A 187 9.83 1.41 19.89
C PRO A 187 10.83 0.30 20.20
N ARG A 188 10.82 -0.20 21.45
CA ARG A 188 11.65 -1.32 21.88
C ARG A 188 11.29 -2.63 21.18
N GLU A 189 10.01 -2.89 20.93
CA GLU A 189 9.56 -4.11 20.24
C GLU A 189 10.00 -4.11 18.79
N LEU A 190 9.85 -2.97 18.11
CA LEU A 190 10.32 -2.80 16.73
C LEU A 190 11.84 -2.95 16.62
N ALA A 191 12.60 -2.41 17.57
CA ALA A 191 14.06 -2.53 17.59
C ALA A 191 14.56 -3.96 17.87
N GLN A 192 13.73 -4.79 18.50
CA GLN A 192 14.03 -6.21 18.77
C GLN A 192 13.72 -7.12 17.57
N LEU A 193 13.09 -6.60 16.50
CA LEU A 193 12.85 -7.39 15.29
C LEU A 193 14.18 -7.72 14.61
N GLY A 194 14.51 -9.01 14.59
CA GLY A 194 15.71 -9.50 13.91
C GLY A 194 15.62 -9.38 12.39
N ALA A 195 16.79 -9.34 11.75
CA ALA A 195 16.95 -9.27 10.29
C ALA A 195 16.18 -10.37 9.52
N SER A 196 15.92 -11.52 10.15
CA SER A 196 15.18 -12.64 9.55
C SER A 196 13.73 -12.28 9.23
N VAL A 197 13.08 -11.42 10.02
CA VAL A 197 11.71 -10.95 9.77
C VAL A 197 11.66 -10.19 8.44
N TRP A 198 12.55 -9.21 8.28
CA TRP A 198 12.61 -8.38 7.08
C TRP A 198 13.08 -9.16 5.86
N THR A 199 14.05 -10.06 6.03
CA THR A 199 14.54 -10.93 4.94
C THR A 199 13.42 -11.82 4.39
N ARG A 200 12.59 -12.41 5.27
CA ARG A 200 11.45 -13.25 4.85
C ARG A 200 10.39 -12.42 4.13
N LEU A 201 10.01 -11.27 4.68
CA LEU A 201 9.02 -10.38 4.05
C LEU A 201 9.52 -9.87 2.68
N LEU A 202 10.78 -9.43 2.59
CA LEU A 202 11.37 -8.96 1.33
C LEU A 202 11.43 -10.06 0.28
N ARG A 203 11.73 -11.30 0.68
CA ARG A 203 11.68 -12.45 -0.21
C ARG A 203 10.27 -12.66 -0.77
N ALA A 204 9.26 -12.69 0.10
CA ALA A 204 7.87 -12.83 -0.31
C ALA A 204 7.42 -11.69 -1.25
N LEU A 205 7.83 -10.45 -0.95
CA LEU A 205 7.53 -9.28 -1.80
C LEU A 205 8.13 -9.44 -3.19
N ARG A 206 9.39 -9.89 -3.29
CA ARG A 206 10.06 -10.12 -4.58
C ARG A 206 9.42 -11.24 -5.39
N GLU A 207 9.01 -12.32 -4.74
CA GLU A 207 8.36 -13.46 -5.39
C GLU A 207 6.97 -13.10 -5.91
N SER A 208 6.19 -12.35 -5.12
CA SER A 208 4.83 -11.92 -5.47
C SER A 208 4.73 -10.63 -6.28
N ARG A 209 5.82 -9.87 -6.37
CA ARG A 209 5.85 -8.51 -6.91
C ARG A 209 4.97 -7.50 -6.15
N ALA A 210 4.54 -7.82 -4.93
CA ALA A 210 3.77 -6.90 -4.10
C ALA A 210 4.63 -5.78 -3.51
N THR A 211 3.99 -4.70 -3.08
CA THR A 211 4.60 -3.61 -2.31
C THR A 211 4.10 -3.65 -0.87
N ALA A 212 5.02 -3.65 0.10
CA ALA A 212 4.69 -3.40 1.51
C ALA A 212 4.99 -1.95 1.87
N LEU A 213 4.01 -1.25 2.43
CA LEU A 213 4.13 0.10 2.98
C LEU A 213 4.07 0.04 4.50
N LEU A 214 5.20 0.25 5.17
CA LEU A 214 5.30 0.26 6.62
C LEU A 214 5.07 1.68 7.14
N LEU A 215 4.13 1.82 8.08
CA LEU A 215 3.92 3.07 8.82
C LEU A 215 4.43 2.89 10.25
N GLY A 216 5.28 3.80 10.71
CA GLY A 216 5.83 3.73 12.06
C GLY A 216 6.17 5.09 12.63
N THR A 217 6.36 5.13 13.95
CA THR A 217 6.91 6.31 14.65
C THR A 217 8.42 6.43 14.47
N GLN A 218 9.07 5.33 14.09
CA GLN A 218 10.49 5.22 13.79
C GLN A 218 10.70 4.24 12.64
N ARG A 219 11.93 4.19 12.11
CA ARG A 219 12.32 3.17 11.13
C ARG A 219 12.65 1.86 11.82
N ALA A 220 11.97 0.79 11.43
CA ALA A 220 12.15 -0.57 11.92
C ALA A 220 12.86 -1.47 10.88
N ALA A 221 12.57 -1.29 9.59
CA ALA A 221 13.18 -2.08 8.51
C ALA A 221 14.55 -1.54 8.10
N GLY A 222 14.81 -0.24 8.26
CA GLY A 222 16.14 0.32 8.06
C GLY A 222 16.71 0.03 6.66
N SER A 223 17.86 -0.64 6.58
CA SER A 223 18.53 -0.93 5.30
C SER A 223 17.74 -1.88 4.39
N PHE A 224 16.81 -2.68 4.92
CA PHE A 224 15.95 -3.57 4.13
C PHE A 224 14.94 -2.80 3.26
N ALA A 225 14.58 -1.57 3.65
CA ALA A 225 13.69 -0.74 2.86
C ALA A 225 14.37 -0.32 1.54
N THR A 226 13.60 -0.43 0.45
CA THR A 226 13.95 0.12 -0.86
C THR A 226 13.84 1.63 -0.83
N LEU A 227 12.79 2.14 -0.16
CA LEU A 227 12.55 3.55 0.06
C LEU A 227 12.27 3.79 1.55
N GLY A 228 13.07 4.65 2.17
CA GLY A 228 12.89 5.08 3.56
C GLY A 228 12.63 6.57 3.60
N VAL A 229 11.56 6.97 4.27
CA VAL A 229 11.05 8.34 4.28
C VAL A 229 10.78 8.79 5.71
N SER A 230 11.22 9.99 6.04
CA SER A 230 10.84 10.70 7.26
C SER A 230 9.70 11.67 6.96
N THR A 231 8.77 11.81 7.89
CA THR A 231 7.69 12.80 7.83
C THR A 231 7.65 13.60 9.12
N THR A 232 7.59 14.91 8.99
CA THR A 232 7.53 15.84 10.11
C THR A 232 6.39 16.82 9.92
N ARG A 233 5.67 17.10 11.00
CA ARG A 233 4.66 18.18 11.00
C ARG A 233 5.38 19.51 11.11
N GLU A 234 5.12 20.44 10.20
CA GLU A 234 5.68 21.79 10.24
C GLU A 234 4.75 22.76 10.97
N ARG A 235 3.48 22.86 10.54
CA ARG A 235 2.50 23.78 11.13
C ARG A 235 1.06 23.34 10.93
N ALA A 236 0.17 23.82 11.79
CA ALA A 236 -1.27 23.75 11.55
C ALA A 236 -1.70 24.82 10.53
N LEU A 237 -2.70 24.49 9.72
CA LEU A 237 -3.31 25.37 8.73
C LEU A 237 -4.69 25.79 9.24
N PHE A 238 -5.02 27.07 9.11
CA PHE A 238 -6.29 27.64 9.52
C PHE A 238 -6.86 28.51 8.40
N ASP A 239 -8.18 28.48 8.22
CA ASP A 239 -8.94 29.40 7.37
C ASP A 239 -10.12 29.96 8.17
N ALA A 240 -10.31 31.28 8.13
CA ALA A 240 -11.30 32.00 8.93
C ALA A 240 -11.33 31.62 10.43
N GLY A 241 -10.17 31.28 11.01
CA GLY A 241 -10.05 30.84 12.41
C GLY A 241 -10.43 29.37 12.66
N LEU A 242 -10.87 28.64 11.64
CA LEU A 242 -11.16 27.22 11.69
C LEU A 242 -9.94 26.41 11.28
N PHE A 243 -9.74 25.26 11.93
CA PHE A 243 -8.66 24.35 11.58
C PHE A 243 -8.94 23.68 10.23
N GLU A 244 -8.06 23.89 9.27
CA GLU A 244 -8.19 23.36 7.91
C GLU A 244 -7.29 22.16 7.65
N GLY A 245 -6.23 21.97 8.44
CA GLY A 245 -5.30 20.86 8.21
C GLY A 245 -3.90 21.07 8.77
N ILE A 246 -2.97 20.28 8.24
CA ILE A 246 -1.59 20.24 8.69
C ILE A 246 -0.66 20.35 7.49
N ALA A 247 0.30 21.27 7.54
CA ALA A 247 1.45 21.26 6.64
C ALA A 247 2.54 20.36 7.22
N SER A 248 3.08 19.50 6.37
CA SER A 248 4.10 18.51 6.69
C SER A 248 5.26 18.59 5.71
N ARG A 249 6.43 18.20 6.20
CA ARG A 249 7.60 17.94 5.39
C ARG A 249 7.83 16.44 5.28
N LEU A 250 8.34 16.05 4.14
CA LEU A 250 8.77 14.71 3.81
C LEU A 250 10.23 14.75 3.36
N GLU A 251 11.04 13.86 3.88
CA GLU A 251 12.46 13.74 3.55
C GLU A 251 12.76 12.30 3.13
N VAL A 252 13.34 12.13 1.95
CA VAL A 252 13.76 10.83 1.44
C VAL A 252 15.12 10.47 2.04
N LEU A 253 15.09 9.74 3.14
CA LEU A 253 16.28 9.26 3.84
C LEU A 253 17.04 8.16 3.07
N ARG A 254 16.35 7.44 2.18
CA ARG A 254 16.93 6.37 1.38
C ARG A 254 16.09 6.11 0.15
N ASN A 255 16.74 5.98 -1.00
CA ASN A 255 16.11 5.52 -2.23
C ASN A 255 17.08 4.60 -2.98
N ARG A 256 16.78 3.30 -3.09
CA ARG A 256 17.63 2.35 -3.83
C ARG A 256 17.49 2.43 -5.35
N SER A 257 16.49 3.16 -5.83
CA SER A 257 16.07 3.10 -7.22
C SER A 257 15.96 4.48 -7.88
N GLY A 258 16.47 5.52 -7.21
CA GLY A 258 16.44 6.90 -7.65
C GLY A 258 17.24 7.80 -6.71
N ALA A 259 17.02 9.11 -6.78
CA ALA A 259 17.73 10.09 -5.94
C ALA A 259 17.35 9.96 -4.45
N SER A 260 18.35 10.07 -3.57
CA SER A 260 18.22 10.27 -2.12
C SER A 260 18.31 11.75 -1.77
N ASP A 261 18.06 12.09 -0.50
CA ASP A 261 18.24 13.45 0.05
C ASP A 261 17.31 14.48 -0.61
N LEU A 262 16.16 14.00 -1.07
CA LEU A 262 15.08 14.82 -1.60
C LEU A 262 14.17 15.27 -0.45
N GLU A 263 13.96 16.57 -0.36
CA GLU A 263 12.98 17.18 0.53
C GLU A 263 11.75 17.63 -0.25
N LEU A 264 10.59 17.39 0.34
CA LEU A 264 9.29 17.71 -0.21
C LEU A 264 8.40 18.28 0.89
N ARG A 265 7.59 19.27 0.55
CA ARG A 265 6.53 19.76 1.42
C ARG A 265 5.18 19.34 0.86
N PHE A 266 4.29 19.00 1.77
CA PHE A 266 2.94 18.57 1.44
C PHE A 266 2.00 18.95 2.57
N SER A 267 0.75 19.26 2.26
CA SER A 267 -0.29 19.53 3.26
C SER A 267 -1.27 18.37 3.36
N VAL A 268 -1.98 18.28 4.47
CA VAL A 268 -3.06 17.31 4.69
C VAL A 268 -4.25 18.11 5.19
N HIS A 269 -5.19 18.37 4.29
CA HIS A 269 -6.40 19.11 4.62
C HIS A 269 -7.43 18.21 5.31
N HIS A 270 -8.09 18.77 6.33
CA HIS A 270 -9.22 18.22 7.07
C HIS A 270 -10.39 19.19 6.93
N ARG A 271 -10.81 19.50 5.70
CA ARG A 271 -11.97 20.38 5.50
C ARG A 271 -13.22 19.75 6.10
N PRO A 272 -13.96 20.43 6.96
CA PRO A 272 -15.25 19.95 7.43
C PRO A 272 -16.30 20.19 6.34
#